data_AF-A0A5B2U920-F1
#
_entry.id   AF-A0A5B2U920-F1
#
_cell.length_a   1.000
_cell.length_b   1.000
_cell.length_c   1.000
_cell.angle_alpha   90.00
_cell.angle_beta   90.00
_cell.angle_gamma   90.00
#
_symmetry.space_group_name_H-M   'P 1'
#
loop_
_entity.id
_entity.type
_entity.pdbx_description
1 polymer ?
#
loop_
_entity_poly.entity_id
_entity_poly.type
_entity_poly.pdbx_seq_one_letter_code
_entity_poly.pdbx_strand_id
1 'polypeptide(L)'
;MTNIDYEKHAEIFFKKIDVESANCNETNLYDSACEYIAKESDFKEKDPVEVGSLLSVLQDKGLIQFKGTIKFPNQSGILKYLVTEKGEHYITDNRKHP
;
A
#
# COMPACT_ATOMS: atom_id res chain seq x y z
N MET A 1 1.50 21.65 -12.98
CA MET A 1 1.04 20.44 -12.28
C MET A 1 2.24 19.85 -11.59
N THR A 2 2.19 19.63 -10.28
CA THR A 2 3.24 18.86 -9.59
C THR A 2 3.05 17.42 -10.02
N ASN A 3 4.00 16.84 -10.75
CA ASN A 3 3.95 15.41 -11.06
C ASN A 3 4.27 14.66 -9.78
N ILE A 4 3.31 13.92 -9.25
CA ILE A 4 3.51 13.04 -8.09
C ILE A 4 4.41 11.89 -8.55
N ASP A 5 5.49 11.66 -7.82
CA ASP A 5 6.37 10.52 -8.03
C ASP A 5 5.83 9.31 -7.26
N TYR A 6 4.86 8.61 -7.87
CA TYR A 6 4.22 7.45 -7.25
C TYR A 6 5.21 6.31 -6.96
N GLU A 7 6.29 6.19 -7.73
CA GLU A 7 7.31 5.17 -7.45
C GLU A 7 8.04 5.45 -6.15
N LYS A 8 8.52 6.69 -5.97
CA LYS A 8 9.18 7.10 -4.73
C LYS A 8 8.23 6.97 -3.54
N HIS A 9 6.98 7.41 -3.67
CA HIS A 9 6.00 7.31 -2.59
C HIS A 9 5.68 5.85 -2.26
N ALA A 10 5.52 4.98 -3.25
CA ALA A 10 5.26 3.56 -3.05
C ALA A 10 6.41 2.91 -2.27
N GLU A 11 7.66 3.23 -2.59
CA GLU A 11 8.82 2.72 -1.88
C GLU A 11 8.89 3.21 -0.43
N ILE A 12 8.68 4.50 -0.19
CA ILE A 12 8.68 5.08 1.17
C ILE A 12 7.57 4.45 2.02
N PHE A 13 6.36 4.36 1.46
CA PHE A 13 5.22 3.72 2.09
C PHE A 13 5.54 2.27 2.46
N PHE A 14 6.00 1.49 1.47
CA PHE A 14 6.15 0.05 1.63
C PHE A 14 7.26 -0.35 2.59
N LYS A 15 8.37 0.41 2.66
CA LYS A 15 9.45 0.16 3.65
C LYS A 15 8.99 0.25 5.10
N LYS A 16 7.95 1.03 5.37
CA LYS A 16 7.38 1.25 6.71
C LYS A 16 6.29 0.24 7.08
N ILE A 17 5.87 -0.62 6.15
CA ILE A 17 4.83 -1.62 6.40
C ILE A 17 5.34 -2.70 7.35
N ASP A 18 4.54 -2.98 8.39
CA ASP A 18 4.70 -4.19 9.17
C ASP A 18 4.06 -5.38 8.46
N VAL A 19 4.87 -6.40 8.14
CA VAL A 19 4.44 -7.53 7.29
C VAL A 19 3.44 -8.41 8.02
N GLU A 20 3.65 -8.67 9.31
CA GLU A 20 2.75 -9.49 10.13
C GLU A 20 1.36 -8.85 10.20
N SER A 21 1.30 -7.54 10.47
CA SER A 21 0.05 -6.80 10.46
C SER A 21 -0.61 -6.81 9.08
N ALA A 22 0.14 -6.46 8.02
CA ALA A 22 -0.40 -6.35 6.66
C ALA A 22 -0.98 -7.66 6.11
N ASN A 23 -0.42 -8.80 6.52
CA ASN A 23 -0.91 -10.12 6.15
C ASN A 23 -1.97 -10.67 7.11
N CYS A 24 -2.21 -10.04 8.26
CA CYS A 24 -3.31 -10.37 9.15
C CYS A 24 -4.67 -10.00 8.54
N ASN A 25 -5.75 -10.63 9.02
CA ASN A 25 -7.12 -10.31 8.61
C ASN A 25 -7.64 -8.99 9.18
N GLU A 26 -6.98 -8.45 10.22
CA GLU A 26 -7.45 -7.26 10.95
C GLU A 26 -6.95 -5.93 10.35
N THR A 27 -5.85 -5.95 9.59
CA THR A 27 -5.37 -4.76 8.89
C THR A 27 -5.27 -5.00 7.39
N ASN A 28 -5.41 -3.92 6.63
CA ASN A 28 -5.38 -3.98 5.17
C ASN A 28 -4.42 -2.92 4.64
N LEU A 29 -3.54 -3.34 3.72
CA LEU A 29 -2.63 -2.44 3.01
C LEU A 29 -3.36 -1.25 2.37
N TYR A 30 -4.62 -1.44 1.97
CA TYR A 30 -5.45 -0.35 1.45
C TYR A 30 -5.68 0.76 2.47
N ASP A 31 -5.99 0.41 3.72
CA ASP A 31 -6.24 1.39 4.79
C ASP A 31 -4.94 2.10 5.17
N SER A 32 -3.83 1.36 5.25
CA SER A 32 -2.51 1.95 5.46
C SER A 32 -2.10 2.91 4.33
N ALA A 33 -2.44 2.59 3.08
CA ALA A 33 -2.19 3.47 1.94
C ALA A 33 -3.06 4.74 1.99
N CYS A 34 -4.33 4.61 2.38
CA CYS A 34 -5.21 5.76 2.64
C CYS A 34 -4.59 6.69 3.69
N GLU A 35 -4.13 6.13 4.82
CA GLU A 35 -3.49 6.91 5.87
C GLU A 35 -2.20 7.59 5.40
N TYR A 36 -1.39 6.90 4.61
CA TYR A 36 -0.16 7.45 4.06
C TYR A 36 -0.45 8.67 3.18
N ILE A 37 -1.32 8.51 2.19
CA ILE A 37 -1.72 9.59 1.27
C ILE A 37 -2.35 10.76 2.02
N ALA A 38 -3.16 10.50 3.05
CA ALA A 38 -3.77 11.55 3.85
C ALA A 38 -2.72 12.45 4.56
N LYS A 39 -1.57 11.87 4.95
CA LYS A 39 -0.48 12.53 5.69
C LYS A 39 0.53 13.22 4.78
N GLU A 40 0.75 12.71 3.58
CA GLU A 40 1.74 13.23 2.64
C GLU A 40 1.23 14.51 1.94
N SER A 41 2.08 15.54 1.87
CA SER A 41 1.72 16.85 1.31
C SER A 41 1.69 16.89 -0.22
N ASP A 42 2.35 15.92 -0.86
CA ASP A 42 2.48 15.84 -2.31
C ASP A 42 1.17 15.40 -2.99
N PHE A 43 0.32 14.70 -2.23
CA PHE A 43 -1.02 14.27 -2.66
C PHE A 43 -2.06 15.34 -2.34
N LYS A 44 -2.73 15.84 -3.39
CA LYS A 44 -3.69 16.95 -3.26
C LYS A 44 -5.12 16.48 -3.17
N GLU A 45 -5.48 15.47 -3.97
CA GLU A 45 -6.85 14.99 -4.06
C GLU A 45 -7.20 14.05 -2.90
N LYS A 46 -6.19 13.33 -2.38
CA LYS A 46 -6.28 12.39 -1.25
C LYS A 46 -7.43 11.41 -1.43
N ASP A 47 -7.54 10.90 -2.65
CA ASP A 47 -8.69 10.15 -3.13
C ASP A 47 -8.35 8.66 -3.39
N PRO A 48 -9.35 7.83 -3.68
CA PRO A 48 -9.12 6.42 -4.01
C PRO A 48 -8.26 6.19 -5.27
N VAL A 49 -8.15 7.18 -6.17
CA VAL A 49 -7.35 7.07 -7.41
C VAL A 49 -5.87 7.18 -7.08
N GLU A 50 -5.50 8.10 -6.19
CA GLU A 50 -4.13 8.21 -5.68
C GLU A 50 -3.72 6.96 -4.90
N VAL A 51 -4.63 6.41 -4.07
CA VAL A 51 -4.41 5.15 -3.34
C VAL A 51 -4.23 3.99 -4.32
N GLY A 52 -5.10 3.89 -5.33
CA GLY A 52 -5.00 2.88 -6.37
C GLY A 52 -3.69 2.96 -7.15
N SER A 53 -3.24 4.17 -7.48
CA SER A 53 -1.98 4.41 -8.20
C SER A 53 -0.77 3.97 -7.37
N LEU A 54 -0.75 4.30 -6.08
CA LEU A 54 0.30 3.88 -5.15
C LEU A 54 0.39 2.35 -5.04
N LEU A 55 -0.75 1.68 -4.87
CA LEU A 55 -0.81 0.22 -4.75
C LEU A 55 -0.53 -0.49 -6.08
N SER A 56 -0.92 0.10 -7.21
CA SER A 56 -0.62 -0.43 -8.55
C SER A 56 0.89 -0.54 -8.75
N VAL A 57 1.66 0.48 -8.38
CA VAL A 57 3.13 0.43 -8.47
C VAL A 57 3.70 -0.75 -7.69
N LEU A 58 3.23 -0.98 -6.46
CA LEU A 58 3.70 -2.11 -5.64
C LEU A 58 3.32 -3.46 -6.24
N GLN A 59 2.13 -3.54 -6.85
CA GLN A 59 1.66 -4.73 -7.53
C GLN A 59 2.47 -5.00 -8.81
N ASP A 60 2.77 -3.97 -9.60
CA ASP A 60 3.57 -4.06 -10.82
C ASP A 60 5.02 -4.47 -10.51
N LYS A 61 5.56 -4.01 -9.37
CA LYS A 61 6.84 -4.50 -8.84
C LYS A 61 6.77 -5.91 -8.26
N GLY A 62 5.58 -6.51 -8.16
CA GLY A 62 5.34 -7.86 -7.63
C GLY A 62 5.57 -7.96 -6.13
N LEU A 63 5.46 -6.84 -5.39
CA LEU A 63 5.69 -6.79 -3.94
C LEU A 63 4.41 -7.11 -3.16
N ILE A 64 3.25 -6.77 -3.72
CA ILE A 64 1.93 -7.09 -3.16
C ILE A 64 1.08 -7.83 -4.18
N GLN A 65 0.04 -8.50 -3.70
CA GLN A 65 -0.94 -9.19 -4.54
C GLN A 65 -2.36 -8.86 -4.09
N PHE A 66 -3.21 -8.45 -5.03
CA PHE A 66 -4.64 -8.33 -4.81
C PHE A 66 -5.27 -9.70 -4.55
N LYS A 67 -6.05 -9.83 -3.47
CA LYS A 67 -6.73 -11.07 -3.08
C LYS A 67 -8.25 -11.02 -3.22
N GLY A 68 -8.80 -9.85 -3.55
CA GLY A 68 -10.23 -9.67 -3.73
C GLY A 68 -10.75 -8.50 -2.91
N THR A 69 -12.06 -8.42 -2.80
CA THR A 69 -12.74 -7.37 -2.05
C THR A 69 -13.43 -7.97 -0.84
N ILE A 70 -13.11 -7.49 0.35
CA ILE A 70 -13.84 -7.83 1.57
C ILE A 70 -15.13 -7.01 1.57
N LYS A 71 -16.27 -7.67 1.53
CA LYS A 71 -17.58 -7.02 1.54
C LYS A 71 -18.18 -7.07 2.94
N PHE A 72 -18.63 -5.94 3.43
CA PHE A 72 -19.42 -5.86 4.66
C PHE A 72 -20.88 -5.54 4.32
N PRO A 73 -21.86 -6.04 5.09
CA PRO A 73 -23.25 -5.62 4.93
C PRO A 73 -23.35 -4.10 5.09
N ASN A 74 -23.96 -3.41 4.10
CA ASN A 74 -24.19 -1.96 4.09
C ASN A 74 -22.93 -1.07 4.05
N GLN A 75 -21.77 -1.59 3.64
CA GLN A 75 -20.58 -0.77 3.38
C GLN A 75 -19.97 -1.07 2.02
N SER A 76 -19.30 -0.07 1.45
CA SER A 76 -18.43 -0.28 0.29
C SER A 76 -17.38 -1.33 0.63
N GLY A 77 -17.19 -2.30 -0.27
CA GLY A 77 -16.20 -3.34 -0.07
C GLY A 77 -14.78 -2.76 -0.06
N ILE A 78 -13.91 -3.31 0.78
CA ILE A 78 -12.52 -2.88 0.92
C ILE A 78 -11.63 -3.80 0.08
N LEU A 79 -10.73 -3.24 -0.71
CA LEU A 79 -9.79 -4.01 -1.53
C LEU A 79 -8.72 -4.66 -0.65
N LYS A 80 -8.62 -5.99 -0.64
CA LYS A 80 -7.61 -6.71 0.15
C LYS A 80 -6.38 -6.97 -0.71
N TYR A 81 -5.24 -6.52 -0.20
CA TYR A 81 -3.92 -6.86 -0.72
C TYR A 81 -3.14 -7.60 0.36
N LEU A 82 -2.26 -8.51 -0.06
CA LEU A 82 -1.29 -9.18 0.81
C LEU A 82 0.12 -8.88 0.32
N VAL A 83 1.07 -8.85 1.26
CA VAL A 83 2.51 -8.79 0.96
C VAL A 83 2.94 -10.16 0.43
N THR A 84 3.63 -10.17 -0.70
CA THR A 84 4.23 -11.39 -1.28
C THR A 84 5.55 -11.72 -0.58
N GLU A 85 6.09 -12.93 -0.77
CA GLU A 85 7.44 -13.29 -0.29
C GLU A 85 8.50 -12.29 -0.81
N LYS A 86 8.41 -11.89 -2.08
CA LYS A 86 9.29 -10.87 -2.66
C LYS A 86 9.15 -9.53 -1.93
N GLY A 87 7.94 -9.14 -1.58
CA GLY A 87 7.66 -7.93 -0.80
C GLY A 87 8.24 -7.98 0.61
N GLU A 88 8.12 -9.12 1.28
CA GLU A 88 8.69 -9.35 2.61
C GLU A 88 10.22 -9.27 2.60
N HIS A 89 10.86 -9.92 1.62
CA HIS A 89 12.31 -9.81 1.41
C HIS A 89 12.73 -8.35 1.15
N TYR A 90 11.99 -7.63 0.29
CA TYR A 90 12.27 -6.23 0.00
C TYR A 90 12.23 -5.36 1.27
N ILE A 91 11.21 -5.54 2.12
CA ILE A 91 11.10 -4.79 3.39
C ILE A 91 12.25 -5.16 4.32
N THR A 92 12.56 -6.45 4.44
CA THR A 92 13.58 -6.97 5.36
C THR A 92 14.99 -6.51 4.98
N ASP A 93 15.34 -6.56 3.70
CA ASP A 93 16.66 -6.16 3.21
C ASP A 93 16.87 -4.65 3.33
N ASN A 94 15.82 -3.85 3.09
CA ASN A 94 15.88 -2.40 3.33
C ASN A 94 16.02 -2.04 4.82
N ARG A 95 15.53 -2.87 5.74
CA ARG A 95 15.71 -2.65 7.19
C ARG A 95 17.10 -3.05 7.70
N LYS A 96 17.78 -3.96 7.00
CA LYS A 96 19.14 -4.41 7.34
C LYS A 96 20.23 -3.43 6.88
N HIS A 97 19.91 -2.54 5.94
CA HIS A 97 20.82 -1.53 5.43
C HIS A 97 20.22 -0.11 5.52
N PRO A 98 20.09 0.46 6.74
CA PRO A 98 19.66 1.85 6.94
C PRO A 98 20.70 2.87 6.46
#